data_AF-A0A2W0ALN7-F1
#
_entry.id   AF-A0A2W0ALN7-F1
#
_cell.length_a   1.000
_cell.length_b   1.000
_cell.length_c   1.000
_cell.angle_alpha   90.00
_cell.angle_beta   90.00
_cell.angle_gamma   90.00
#
_symmetry.space_group_name_H-M   'P 1'
#
loop_
_entity.id
_entity.type
_entity.pdbx_description
1 polymer ?
#
loop_
_entity_poly.entity_id
_entity_poly.type
_entity_poly.pdbx_seq_one_letter_code
_entity_poly.pdbx_strand_id
1 'polypeptide(L)' 'MSDRDNTPESHRKGSTSNLGETEASLHPAWLAFVRYCQQMGHGEIERLKIQDGIPVLVEVSRHKIKFS' A
#
# COMPACT_ATOMS: atom_id res chain seq x y z
N MET A 1 54.06 -5.99 8.87
CA MET A 1 53.09 -6.91 8.25
C MET A 1 51.72 -6.61 8.84
N SER A 2 50.91 -5.95 8.02
CA SER A 2 49.44 -5.92 8.02
C SER A 2 48.69 -5.44 9.26
N ASP A 3 48.32 -4.15 9.21
CA ASP A 3 47.07 -3.61 9.72
C ASP A 3 45.89 -4.55 9.44
N ARG A 4 45.09 -4.84 10.46
CA ARG A 4 43.75 -5.41 10.30
C ARG A 4 42.78 -4.65 11.18
N ASP A 5 42.19 -3.65 10.54
CA ASP A 5 40.91 -3.04 10.83
C ASP A 5 39.89 -4.11 11.26
N ASN A 6 39.28 -3.92 12.43
CA ASN A 6 38.17 -4.73 12.91
C ASN A 6 36.98 -3.79 13.09
N THR A 7 36.34 -3.45 11.97
CA THR A 7 35.04 -2.78 11.94
C THR A 7 33.95 -3.84 12.02
N PRO A 8 33.17 -3.96 13.12
CA PRO A 8 31.97 -4.79 13.08
C PRO A 8 30.90 -4.08 12.24
N GLU A 9 30.59 -4.69 11.11
CA GLU A 9 29.57 -4.28 10.16
C GLU A 9 28.22 -4.03 10.82
N SER A 10 27.64 -2.89 10.44
CA SER A 10 26.28 -2.46 10.70
C SER A 10 25.28 -3.56 10.36
N HIS A 11 24.83 -4.30 11.38
CA HIS A 11 23.56 -4.99 11.31
C HIS A 11 22.47 -3.93 11.30
N ARG A 12 22.09 -3.48 10.09
CA ARG A 12 20.78 -2.91 9.82
C ARG A 12 19.75 -3.95 10.27
N LYS A 13 19.38 -3.91 11.55
CA LYS A 13 18.07 -4.39 11.98
C LYS A 13 17.09 -3.57 11.17
N GLY A 14 16.51 -4.18 10.13
CA GLY A 14 15.26 -3.74 9.58
C GLY A 14 14.27 -3.77 10.74
N SER A 15 14.16 -2.65 11.44
CA SER A 15 13.11 -2.41 12.40
C SER A 15 11.82 -2.46 11.60
N THR A 16 11.19 -3.63 11.62
CA THR A 16 9.80 -3.83 11.24
C THR A 16 9.01 -2.75 11.93
N SER A 17 8.64 -1.72 11.17
CA SER A 17 7.87 -0.59 11.64
C SER A 17 6.60 -1.12 12.29
N ASN A 18 6.52 -0.90 13.60
CA ASN A 18 5.36 -0.98 14.48
C ASN A 18 4.02 -1.14 13.74
N LEU A 19 3.54 -2.38 13.58
CA LEU A 19 2.14 -2.66 13.22
C LEU A 19 1.28 -2.72 14.51
N GLY A 20 1.51 -1.79 15.42
CA GLY A 20 0.92 -1.77 16.77
C GLY A 20 0.31 -0.44 17.17
N GLU A 21 0.17 0.50 16.24
CA GLU A 21 -0.41 1.81 16.51
C GLU A 21 -1.75 1.92 15.78
N THR A 22 -2.78 1.48 16.48
CA THR A 22 -4.20 1.77 16.21
C THR A 22 -4.65 1.33 14.82
N GLU A 23 -5.29 0.16 14.75
CA GLU A 23 -6.22 -0.16 13.67
C GLU A 23 -7.40 0.82 13.78
N ALA A 24 -7.17 2.08 13.41
CA ALA A 24 -8.22 3.06 13.24
C ALA A 24 -9.15 2.46 12.20
N SER A 25 -10.35 2.06 12.63
CA SER A 25 -11.31 1.38 11.79
C SER A 25 -11.48 2.18 10.51
N LEU A 26 -11.04 1.61 9.39
CA LEU A 26 -11.06 2.27 8.09
C LEU A 26 -12.49 2.75 7.81
N HIS A 27 -12.66 3.98 7.33
CA HIS A 27 -13.99 4.50 7.01
C HIS A 27 -14.74 3.55 6.05
N PRO A 28 -16.05 3.31 6.21
CA PRO A 28 -16.79 2.32 5.40
C PRO A 28 -16.67 2.51 3.89
N ALA A 29 -16.54 3.76 3.43
CA ALA A 29 -16.34 4.07 2.02
C ALA A 29 -14.99 3.55 1.48
N TRP A 30 -13.92 3.61 2.28
CA TRP A 30 -12.65 3.00 1.92
C TRP A 30 -12.75 1.47 1.88
N LEU A 31 -13.46 0.87 2.83
CA LEU A 31 -13.72 -0.58 2.81
C LEU A 31 -14.51 -0.99 1.57
N ALA A 32 -15.51 -0.19 1.16
CA ALA A 32 -16.27 -0.42 -0.06
C ALA A 32 -15.39 -0.31 -1.31
N PHE A 33 -14.51 0.68 -1.36
CA PHE A 33 -13.54 0.85 -2.43
C PHE A 33 -12.56 -0.34 -2.53
N VAL A 34 -12.04 -0.84 -1.40
CA VAL A 34 -11.17 -2.02 -1.38
C VAL A 34 -11.91 -3.26 -1.91
N ARG A 35 -13.15 -3.50 -1.45
CA ARG A 35 -13.98 -4.61 -1.96
C ARG A 35 -14.25 -4.47 -3.46
N TYR A 36 -14.49 -3.26 -3.93
CA TYR A 36 -14.67 -2.98 -5.35
C TYR A 36 -13.42 -3.37 -6.16
N CYS A 37 -12.22 -2.97 -5.72
CA CYS A 37 -10.97 -3.36 -6.36
C CYS A 37 -10.76 -4.88 -6.35
N GLN A 38 -11.08 -5.55 -5.24
CA GLN A 38 -11.01 -7.01 -5.13
C GLN A 38 -11.97 -7.70 -6.11
N GLN A 39 -13.20 -7.21 -6.24
CA GLN A 39 -14.20 -7.78 -7.15
C GLN A 39 -13.85 -7.55 -8.62
N MET A 40 -13.19 -6.42 -8.93
CA MET A 40 -12.66 -6.15 -10.27
C MET A 40 -11.51 -7.09 -10.64
N GLY A 41 -10.69 -7.48 -9.65
CA GLY A 41 -9.51 -8.32 -9.84
C GLY A 41 -8.36 -7.56 -10.50
N HIS A 42 -8.40 -7.45 -11.83
CA HIS A 42 -7.39 -6.73 -12.62
C HIS A 42 -8.03 -5.61 -13.45
N GLY A 43 -7.44 -4.42 -13.38
CA GLY A 43 -7.89 -3.28 -14.15
C GLY A 43 -7.18 -1.99 -13.73
N GLU A 44 -7.56 -0.90 -14.38
CA GLU A 44 -7.09 0.44 -14.08
C GLU A 44 -8.25 1.31 -13.63
N ILE A 45 -8.03 2.04 -12.54
CA ILE A 45 -8.94 3.09 -12.11
C ILE A 45 -8.49 4.38 -12.80
N GLU A 46 -9.36 4.92 -13.65
CA GLU A 46 -9.09 6.17 -14.37
C GLU A 46 -9.17 7.36 -13.43
N ARG A 47 -10.16 7.33 -12.54
CA ARG A 47 -10.45 8.44 -11.64
C ARG A 47 -10.95 7.92 -10.30
N LEU A 48 -10.32 8.40 -9.23
CA LEU A 48 -10.81 8.29 -7.87
C LEU A 48 -10.99 9.70 -7.31
N LYS A 49 -12.22 10.07 -6.95
CA LYS A 49 -12.49 11.34 -6.27
C LYS A 49 -12.55 11.10 -4.77
N ILE A 50 -11.80 11.92 -4.03
CA ILE A 50 -11.73 11.90 -2.57
C ILE A 50 -12.15 13.28 -2.07
N GLN A 51 -13.03 13.30 -1.08
CA GLN A 51 -13.45 14.51 -0.40
C GLN A 51 -13.28 14.31 1.11
N ASP A 52 -12.61 15.23 1.78
CA ASP A 52 -12.34 15.17 3.22
C ASP A 52 -11.68 13.84 3.66
N GLY A 53 -10.85 13.27 2.79
CA GLY A 53 -10.20 11.98 3.01
C GLY A 53 -11.08 10.74 2.75
N ILE A 54 -12.30 10.90 2.25
CA ILE A 54 -13.26 9.82 1.97
C ILE A 54 -13.46 9.61 0.45
N PRO A 55 -13.41 8.37 -0.06
CA PRO A 55 -13.72 8.08 -1.47
C PRO A 55 -15.20 8.32 -1.73
N VAL A 56 -15.50 9.11 -2.76
CA VAL A 56 -16.88 9.45 -3.15
C VAL A 56 -17.26 8.98 -4.55
N LEU A 57 -16.28 8.77 -5.43
CA LEU A 57 -16.53 8.28 -6.79
C LEU A 57 -15.32 7.55 -7.36
N VAL A 58 -15.59 6.45 -8.08
CA VAL A 58 -14.59 5.68 -8.84
C VAL A 58 -15.08 5.49 -10.28
N GLU A 59 -14.24 5.84 -11.25
CA GLU A 59 -14.44 5.56 -12.69
C GLU A 59 -13.32 4.62 -13.16
N VAL A 60 -13.69 3.56 -13.87
CA VAL A 60 -12.74 2.56 -14.39
C VAL A 60 -12.57 2.73 -15.88
N SER A 61 -11.33 2.92 -16.30
CA SER A 61 -10.95 3.08 -17.71
C SER A 61 -10.86 1.73 -18.41
N ARG A 62 -10.35 0.69 -17.74
CA ARG A 62 -10.09 -0.63 -18.36
C ARG A 62 -10.23 -1.79 -17.38
N HIS A 63 -11.15 -2.71 -17.67
CA HIS A 63 -11.18 -4.03 -17.03
C HIS A 63 -10.21 -4.97 -17.77
N LYS A 64 -9.34 -5.65 -17.02
CA LYS A 64 -8.34 -6.62 -17.48
C LYS A 64 -7.14 -6.03 -18.23
N ILE A 65 -6.14 -5.64 -17.45
CA ILE A 65 -4.76 -5.60 -17.94
C ILE A 65 -4.14 -6.94 -17.56
N LYS A 66 -3.73 -7.73 -18.55
CA LYS A 66 -2.77 -8.79 -18.28
C LYS A 66 -1.46 -8.09 -18.00
N PHE A 67 -1.04 -8.02 -16.74
CA PHE A 67 0.35 -7.70 -16.42
C PHE A 67 1.16 -8.93 -16.88
N SER A 68 1.58 -8.91 -18.15
CA SER A 68 2.51 -9.89 -18.72
C SER A 68 3.93 -9.58 -18.29
#